data_AF-A0A4R6LFE6-F1
#
_entry.id   AF-A0A4R6LFE6-F1
#
_cell.length_a   1.000
_cell.length_b   1.000
_cell.length_c   1.000
_cell.angle_alpha   90.00
_cell.angle_beta   90.00
_cell.angle_gamma   90.00
#
_symmetry.space_group_name_H-M   'P 1'
#
loop_
_entity.id
_entity.type
_entity.pdbx_description
1 polymer ?
#
loop_
_entity_poly.entity_id
_entity_poly.type
_entity_poly.pdbx_seq_one_letter_code
_entity_poly.pdbx_strand_id
1 'polypeptide(L)' 'MDLEARKYQFIQALVKVEDEGVLEKLELILKANQNDWFDELSESEQAEIQIGLDQAEKGEFSNHEDVMKRFSKWH' A
#
# COMPACT_ATOMS: atom_id res chain seq x y z
N MET A 1 -25.42 15.65 -10.14
CA MET A 1 -24.24 15.41 -10.99
C MET A 1 -24.24 13.93 -11.30
N ASP A 2 -24.36 13.55 -12.56
CA ASP A 2 -24.32 12.14 -12.96
C ASP A 2 -22.88 11.59 -12.89
N LEU A 3 -22.76 10.27 -13.05
CA LEU A 3 -21.49 9.56 -12.96
C LEU A 3 -20.50 10.00 -14.06
N GLU A 4 -21.01 10.38 -15.23
CA GLU A 4 -20.20 10.76 -16.40
C GLU A 4 -19.55 12.12 -16.18
N ALA A 5 -20.32 13.10 -15.69
CA ALA A 5 -19.83 14.40 -15.28
C ALA A 5 -18.77 14.27 -14.16
N ARG A 6 -18.96 13.34 -13.22
CA ARG A 6 -17.99 13.08 -12.15
C ARG A 6 -16.69 12.46 -12.67
N LYS A 7 -16.77 11.51 -13.60
CA LYS A 7 -15.59 10.94 -14.27
C LYS A 7 -14.81 12.01 -15.03
N TYR A 8 -15.49 12.90 -15.75
CA TYR A 8 -14.86 13.97 -16.50
C TYR A 8 -14.09 14.95 -15.59
N GLN A 9 -14.70 15.38 -14.48
CA GLN A 9 -14.02 16.23 -13.50
C GLN A 9 -12.79 15.55 -12.89
N PHE A 10 -12.86 14.25 -12.63
CA PHE A 10 -11.74 13.50 -12.08
C PHE A 10 -10.56 13.44 -13.06
N ILE A 11 -10.81 13.19 -14.35
CA ILE A 11 -9.77 13.22 -15.39
C ILE A 11 -9.11 14.60 -15.45
N GLN A 12 -9.89 15.68 -15.39
CA GLN A 12 -9.33 17.04 -15.40
C GLN A 12 -8.47 17.35 -14.17
N ALA A 13 -8.80 16.78 -13.02
CA ALA A 13 -7.99 16.91 -11.80
C ALA A 13 -6.69 16.10 -11.91
N LEU A 14 -6.75 14.87 -12.45
CA LEU A 14 -5.59 13.99 -12.65
C LEU A 14 -4.52 14.63 -13.54
N VAL A 15 -4.91 15.29 -14.64
CA VAL A 15 -3.98 15.94 -15.57
C VAL A 15 -3.16 17.05 -14.91
N LYS A 16 -3.62 17.59 -13.77
CA LYS A 16 -2.95 18.67 -13.02
C LYS A 16 -2.06 18.15 -11.89
N VAL A 17 -1.99 16.83 -11.67
CA VAL A 17 -1.13 16.25 -10.63
C VAL A 17 0.30 16.22 -11.14
N GLU A 18 1.19 16.91 -10.44
CA GLU A 18 2.63 16.96 -10.76
C GLU A 18 3.48 16.11 -9.80
N ASP A 19 2.89 15.64 -8.70
CA ASP A 19 3.55 14.81 -7.69
C ASP A 19 3.42 13.32 -8.04
N GLU A 20 4.56 12.67 -8.26
CA GLU A 20 4.66 11.25 -8.64
C GLU A 20 4.14 10.31 -7.54
N GLY A 21 4.37 10.64 -6.26
CA GLY A 21 3.88 9.85 -5.14
C GLY A 21 2.37 9.94 -4.96
N VAL A 22 1.75 11.04 -5.40
CA VAL A 22 0.28 11.16 -5.48
C VAL A 22 -0.27 10.29 -6.61
N LEU A 23 0.37 10.26 -7.77
CA LEU A 23 -0.02 9.38 -8.89
C LEU A 23 0.07 7.91 -8.50
N GLU A 24 1.16 7.49 -7.86
CA GLU A 24 1.37 6.11 -7.41
C GLU A 24 0.24 5.63 -6.49
N LYS A 25 -0.14 6.44 -5.50
CA LYS A 25 -1.25 6.11 -4.59
C LYS A 25 -2.60 6.01 -5.31
N LEU A 26 -2.84 6.87 -6.31
CA LEU A 26 -4.07 6.83 -7.10
C LEU A 26 -4.13 5.59 -7.99
N GLU A 27 -3.00 5.19 -8.58
CA GLU A 27 -2.90 3.93 -9.32
C GLU A 27 -3.21 2.73 -8.45
N LEU A 28 -2.66 2.68 -7.22
CA LEU A 28 -2.96 1.61 -6.26
C LEU A 28 -4.46 1.52 -5.96
N ILE A 29 -5.13 2.66 -5.73
CA ILE A 29 -6.58 2.69 -5.46
C ILE A 29 -7.39 2.21 -6.68
N LEU A 30 -6.97 2.60 -7.90
CA LEU A 30 -7.66 2.18 -9.13
C LEU A 30 -7.44 0.69 -9.43
N LYS A 31 -6.26 0.15 -9.11
CA LYS A 31 -5.90 -1.27 -9.26
C LYS A 31 -6.53 -2.16 -8.19
N ALA A 32 -6.67 -1.67 -6.96
CA ALA A 32 -7.26 -2.41 -5.84
C ALA A 32 -8.71 -2.87 -6.08
N ASN A 33 -9.42 -2.26 -7.04
CA ASN A 33 -10.77 -2.67 -7.43
C ASN A 33 -10.81 -3.64 -8.63
N GLN A 34 -9.66 -4.02 -9.21
CA GLN A 34 -9.60 -4.91 -10.39
C GLN A 34 -9.21 -6.35 -10.04
N ASN A 35 -8.42 -6.54 -8.98
CA ASN A 35 -8.21 -7.76 -8.18
C ASN A 35 -7.47 -7.27 -6.92
N ASP A 36 -7.74 -7.85 -5.74
CA ASP A 36 -6.92 -7.53 -4.57
C ASP A 36 -5.50 -8.04 -4.85
N TRP A 37 -4.46 -7.26 -4.53
CA TRP A 37 -3.08 -7.74 -4.68
C TRP A 37 -2.85 -9.01 -3.86
N PHE A 38 -3.64 -9.18 -2.78
CA PHE A 38 -3.68 -10.39 -1.98
C PHE A 38 -4.10 -11.63 -2.78
N ASP A 39 -5.04 -11.47 -3.72
CA ASP A 39 -5.51 -12.54 -4.61
C ASP A 39 -4.46 -12.94 -5.66
N GLU A 40 -3.44 -12.10 -5.89
CA GLU A 40 -2.32 -12.37 -6.82
C GLU A 40 -1.16 -13.12 -6.16
N LEU A 41 -1.17 -13.24 -4.82
CA LEU A 41 -0.13 -13.95 -4.06
C LEU A 41 -0.27 -15.47 -4.14
N SER A 42 0.85 -16.18 -4.05
CA SER A 42 0.84 -17.62 -3.82
C SER A 42 0.27 -17.98 -2.45
N GLU A 43 -0.24 -19.20 -2.31
CA GLU A 43 -0.72 -19.71 -1.01
C GLU A 43 0.34 -19.61 0.09
N SER A 44 1.61 -19.81 -0.25
CA SER A 44 2.73 -19.65 0.69
C SER A 44 2.91 -18.20 1.14
N GLU A 45 2.80 -17.23 0.23
CA GLU A 45 2.94 -15.81 0.57
C GLU A 45 1.77 -15.34 1.43
N GLN A 46 0.54 -15.79 1.12
CA GLN A 46 -0.63 -15.52 1.95
C GLN A 46 -0.49 -16.13 3.36
N ALA A 47 0.04 -17.35 3.46
CA ALA A 47 0.28 -18.01 4.74
C ALA A 47 1.33 -17.28 5.60
N GLU A 48 2.42 -16.82 5.00
CA GLU A 48 3.45 -16.02 5.69
C GLU A 48 2.90 -14.69 6.19
N ILE A 49 2.03 -14.02 5.43
CA ILE A 49 1.34 -12.80 5.87
C ILE A 49 0.48 -13.10 7.11
N GLN A 50 -0.28 -14.19 7.10
CA GLN A 50 -1.10 -14.55 8.25
C GLN A 50 -0.25 -14.85 9.50
N ILE A 51 0.88 -15.53 9.33
CA ILE A 51 1.84 -15.76 10.42
C ILE A 51 2.36 -14.43 10.98
N GLY A 52 2.73 -13.49 10.11
CA GLY A 52 3.20 -12.17 10.52
C GLY A 52 2.15 -11.35 11.29
N LEU A 53 0.88 -11.44 10.90
CA LEU A 53 -0.24 -10.82 11.62
C LEU A 53 -0.42 -11.44 13.02
N ASP A 54 -0.42 -12.77 13.11
CA ASP A 54 -0.53 -13.48 14.39
C ASP A 54 0.64 -13.16 15.34
N GLN A 55 1.85 -13.04 14.80
CA GLN A 55 3.04 -12.62 15.53
C GLN A 55 2.89 -11.17 16.02
N ALA A 56 2.40 -10.27 15.17
CA ALA A 56 2.16 -8.88 15.54
C ALA A 56 1.14 -8.75 16.69
N GLU A 57 0.03 -9.50 16.65
CA GLU A 57 -0.96 -9.55 17.73
C GLU A 57 -0.37 -10.05 19.06
N LYS A 58 0.57 -10.99 18.99
CA LYS A 58 1.29 -11.51 20.17
C LYS A 58 2.42 -10.59 20.65
N GLY A 59 2.67 -9.48 19.95
CA GLY A 59 3.79 -8.57 20.25
C GLY A 59 5.16 -9.13 19.85
N GLU A 60 5.20 -10.13 18.98
CA GLU A 60 6.41 -10.77 18.46
C GLU A 60 7.03 -9.95 17.31
N PHE A 61 7.16 -8.64 17.50
CA PHE A 61 7.79 -7.73 16.55
C PHE A 61 8.80 -6.83 17.26
N SER A 62 9.75 -6.29 16.49
CA SER A 62 10.68 -5.28 16.99
C SER A 62 10.26 -3.91 16.45
N ASN A 63 10.21 -2.90 17.33
CA ASN A 63 9.92 -1.54 16.90
C ASN A 63 10.99 -1.04 15.92
N HIS A 64 10.53 -0.30 14.91
CA HIS A 64 11.41 0.26 13.87
C HIS A 64 12.58 1.06 14.47
N GLU A 65 12.32 1.93 15.44
CA GLU A 65 13.36 2.72 16.11
C GLU A 65 14.43 1.84 16.76
N ASP A 66 14.03 0.74 17.40
CA ASP A 66 14.96 -0.17 18.08
C ASP A 66 15.80 -0.99 17.11
N VAL A 67 15.23 -1.36 15.96
CA VAL A 67 15.97 -1.99 14.86
C VAL A 67 16.99 -0.99 14.29
N MET A 68 16.57 0.24 13.99
CA MET A 68 17.45 1.26 13.38
C MET A 68 18.61 1.68 14.29
N LYS A 69 18.44 1.69 15.62
CA LYS A 69 19.53 1.88 16.59
C LYS A 69 20.69 0.88 16.41
N ARG A 70 20.44 -0.33 15.89
CA ARG A 70 21.51 -1.31 15.64
C ARG A 70 22.39 -0.91 14.46
N PHE A 71 21.80 -0.25 13.47
CA PHE A 71 22.47 0.15 12.23
C PHE A 71 23.05 1.56 12.29
N SER A 72 22.73 2.35 13.32
CA SER A 72 23.24 3.72 13.50
C SER A 72 24.78 3.81 13.59
N LYS A 73 25.47 2.69 13.82
CA LYS A 73 26.95 2.62 13.85
C LYS A 73 27.60 2.59 12.47
N TRP A 74 26.82 2.36 11.41
CA TRP A 74 27.30 2.27 10.02
C TRP A 74 26.75 3.40 9.15
N HIS A 75 26.20 4.44 9.78
CA HIS A 75 25.78 5.64 9.09
C HIS A 75 26.90 6.68 9.01
#